data_AF-A0A1D3MHV0-F1
#
_entry.id   AF-A0A1D3MHV0-F1
#
_cell.length_a   1.000
_cell.length_b   1.000
_cell.length_c   1.000
_cell.angle_alpha   90.00
_cell.angle_beta   90.00
_cell.angle_gamma   90.00
#
_symmetry.space_group_name_H-M   'P 1'
#
loop_
_entity.id
_entity.type
_entity.pdbx_description
1 polymer ?
#
loop_
_entity_poly.entity_id
_entity_poly.type
_entity_poly.pdbx_seq_one_letter_code
_entity_poly.pdbx_strand_id
1 'polypeptide(L)'
;MTVKWIDWVKQIQSIAQAGLTYSKDVYDLERFQQLRDISIAMMSHYTKTDWEVVENLFASETGYQTPKVDIRAVIFQNEKLLFVKEKSDGKWALPGGWADIGYTPTEVAVKEVLEETGYKVDHFRLLAIFDKEKHQPSPSATHIYKVFIGCEIVGGEKKLSIETEDIDFFSENEIPDLSIARNTEWQIKEMFAFMKDRNKEKILD
;
A
#
# COMPACT_ATOMS: atom_id res chain seq x y z
N MET A 1 3.64 -15.31 -15.19
CA MET A 1 2.91 -16.54 -14.82
C MET A 1 2.40 -16.37 -13.41
N THR A 2 1.08 -16.41 -13.20
CA THR A 2 0.47 -16.36 -11.87
C THR A 2 0.76 -17.67 -11.14
N VAL A 3 1.47 -17.56 -10.01
CA VAL A 3 1.89 -18.71 -9.23
C VAL A 3 0.75 -19.10 -8.28
N LYS A 4 -0.21 -19.88 -8.79
CA LYS A 4 -1.50 -20.17 -8.10
C LYS A 4 -1.36 -20.70 -6.68
N TRP A 5 -0.29 -21.42 -6.36
CA TRP A 5 -0.10 -21.97 -5.03
C TRP A 5 0.06 -20.87 -3.97
N ILE A 6 0.59 -19.70 -4.34
CA ILE A 6 0.73 -18.55 -3.41
C ILE A 6 -0.65 -18.12 -2.92
N ASP A 7 -1.62 -17.98 -3.84
CA ASP A 7 -2.99 -17.59 -3.48
C ASP A 7 -3.68 -18.64 -2.62
N TRP A 8 -3.47 -19.93 -2.91
CA TRP A 8 -4.01 -21.02 -2.09
C TRP A 8 -3.43 -21.01 -0.66
N VAL A 9 -2.11 -20.86 -0.52
CA VAL A 9 -1.46 -20.83 0.79
C VAL A 9 -1.90 -19.60 1.60
N LYS A 10 -2.04 -18.43 0.95
CA LYS A 10 -2.59 -17.22 1.57
C LYS A 10 -4.02 -17.44 2.10
N GLN A 11 -4.88 -18.10 1.33
CA GLN A 11 -6.25 -18.41 1.76
C GLN A 11 -6.26 -19.38 2.94
N ILE A 12 -5.47 -20.45 2.90
CA ILE A 12 -5.37 -21.41 4.00
C ILE A 12 -4.92 -20.70 5.28
N GLN A 13 -3.87 -19.88 5.19
CA GLN A 13 -3.33 -19.18 6.35
C GLN A 13 -4.32 -18.17 6.92
N SER A 14 -5.01 -17.39 6.07
CA SER A 14 -6.06 -16.45 6.49
C SER A 14 -7.24 -17.15 7.18
N ILE A 15 -7.70 -18.29 6.66
CA ILE A 15 -8.77 -19.09 7.26
C ILE A 15 -8.33 -19.66 8.62
N ALA A 16 -7.11 -20.20 8.68
CA ALA A 16 -6.54 -20.71 9.93
C ALA A 16 -6.46 -19.61 10.99
N GLN A 17 -5.99 -18.43 10.61
CA GLN A 17 -5.85 -17.28 11.49
C GLN A 17 -7.21 -16.74 11.98
N ALA A 18 -8.22 -16.75 11.12
CA ALA A 18 -9.60 -16.44 11.51
C ALA A 18 -10.15 -17.45 12.54
N GLY A 19 -9.90 -18.75 12.32
CA GLY A 19 -10.28 -19.82 13.24
C GLY A 19 -9.63 -19.68 14.61
N LEU A 20 -8.31 -19.41 14.65
CA LEU A 20 -7.55 -19.15 15.89
C LEU A 20 -8.08 -17.92 16.66
N THR A 21 -8.62 -16.94 15.95
CA THR A 21 -9.15 -15.71 16.55
C THR A 21 -10.51 -15.92 17.19
N TYR A 22 -11.43 -16.58 16.48
CA TYR A 22 -12.85 -16.60 16.85
C TYR A 22 -13.30 -17.89 17.51
N SER A 23 -12.63 -19.01 17.27
CA SER A 23 -13.02 -20.28 17.89
C SER A 23 -12.87 -20.23 19.41
N LYS A 24 -13.74 -20.97 20.09
CA LYS A 24 -13.71 -21.21 21.54
C LYS A 24 -13.58 -22.70 21.89
N ASP A 25 -13.64 -23.58 20.89
CA ASP A 25 -13.48 -25.02 21.06
C ASP A 25 -12.00 -25.42 21.00
N VAL A 26 -11.53 -26.17 21.99
CA VAL A 26 -10.10 -26.50 22.14
C VAL A 26 -9.58 -27.38 21.02
N TYR A 27 -10.42 -28.27 20.49
CA TYR A 27 -10.05 -29.19 19.42
C TYR A 27 -10.01 -28.46 18.07
N ASP A 28 -10.94 -27.52 17.85
CA ASP A 28 -10.89 -26.66 16.67
C ASP A 28 -9.69 -25.71 16.71
N LEU A 29 -9.36 -25.14 17.87
CA LEU A 29 -8.16 -24.31 18.03
C LEU A 29 -6.89 -25.10 17.67
N GLU A 30 -6.77 -26.35 18.12
CA GLU A 30 -5.67 -27.24 17.75
C GLU A 30 -5.62 -27.47 16.22
N ARG A 31 -6.77 -27.73 15.58
CA ARG A 31 -6.86 -27.90 14.12
C ARG A 31 -6.45 -26.64 13.37
N PHE A 32 -6.88 -25.47 13.81
CA PHE A 32 -6.51 -24.21 13.16
C PHE A 32 -5.03 -23.90 13.35
N GLN A 33 -4.43 -24.24 14.49
CA GLN A 33 -2.98 -24.14 14.68
C GLN A 33 -2.23 -25.06 13.71
N GLN A 34 -2.65 -26.31 13.55
CA GLN A 34 -2.05 -27.24 12.58
C GLN A 34 -2.16 -26.71 11.14
N LEU A 35 -3.31 -26.14 10.75
CA LEU A 35 -3.50 -25.52 9.44
C LEU A 35 -2.58 -24.31 9.23
N ARG A 36 -2.41 -23.47 10.26
CA ARG A 36 -1.45 -22.36 10.24
C ARG A 36 -0.03 -22.86 10.01
N ASP A 37 0.40 -23.87 10.76
CA ASP A 37 1.77 -24.39 10.66
C ASP A 37 2.03 -25.06 9.30
N ILE A 38 1.06 -25.80 8.75
CA ILE A 38 1.15 -26.36 7.40
C ILE A 38 1.31 -25.25 6.36
N SER A 39 0.57 -24.14 6.49
CA SER A 39 0.68 -23.02 5.55
C SER A 39 2.07 -22.36 5.58
N ILE A 40 2.68 -22.24 6.77
CA ILE A 40 4.07 -21.75 6.95
C ILE A 40 5.05 -22.73 6.30
N ALA A 41 4.88 -24.04 6.51
CA ALA A 41 5.70 -25.08 5.90
C ALA A 41 5.70 -25.00 4.36
N MET A 42 4.50 -24.85 3.78
CA MET A 42 4.34 -24.71 2.33
C MET A 42 5.06 -23.47 1.82
N MET A 43 4.82 -22.32 2.46
CA MET A 43 5.45 -21.06 2.07
C MET A 43 6.99 -21.15 2.17
N SER A 44 7.51 -21.59 3.32
CA SER A 44 8.94 -21.80 3.56
C SER A 44 9.60 -22.69 2.52
N HIS A 45 8.98 -23.84 2.20
CA HIS A 45 9.53 -24.78 1.24
C HIS A 45 9.61 -24.21 -0.17
N TYR A 46 8.52 -23.62 -0.67
CA TYR A 46 8.45 -23.14 -2.05
C TYR A 46 9.18 -21.80 -2.28
N THR A 47 9.33 -20.95 -1.25
CA THR A 47 10.13 -19.72 -1.35
C THR A 47 11.60 -19.93 -1.00
N LYS A 48 11.97 -21.11 -0.48
CA LYS A 48 13.31 -21.41 0.07
C LYS A 48 13.71 -20.40 1.15
N THR A 49 12.77 -20.10 2.04
CA THR A 49 12.95 -19.15 3.14
C THR A 49 12.82 -19.91 4.45
N ASP A 50 13.66 -19.59 5.43
CA ASP A 50 13.65 -20.26 6.72
C ASP A 50 12.29 -20.16 7.41
N TRP A 51 11.90 -21.23 8.10
CA TRP A 51 10.60 -21.34 8.76
C TRP A 51 10.31 -20.14 9.66
N GLU A 52 11.24 -19.81 10.56
CA GLU A 52 11.08 -18.72 11.52
C GLU A 52 10.92 -17.36 10.83
N VAL A 53 11.60 -17.16 9.70
CA VAL A 53 11.46 -15.94 8.89
C VAL A 53 10.07 -15.88 8.26
N VAL A 54 9.57 -16.99 7.72
CA VAL A 54 8.22 -17.05 7.15
C VAL A 54 7.16 -16.86 8.22
N GLU A 55 7.28 -17.53 9.36
CA GLU A 55 6.35 -17.37 10.48
C GLU A 55 6.22 -15.90 10.89
N ASN A 56 7.36 -15.22 11.06
CA ASN A 56 7.40 -13.82 11.48
C ASN A 56 6.84 -12.84 10.44
N LEU A 57 6.98 -13.12 9.15
CA LEU A 57 6.54 -12.21 8.07
C LEU A 57 5.13 -12.49 7.55
N PHE A 58 4.67 -13.73 7.62
CA PHE A 58 3.44 -14.20 6.95
C PHE A 58 2.33 -14.58 7.95
N ALA A 59 2.68 -15.08 9.13
CA ALA A 59 1.72 -15.72 10.04
C ALA A 59 1.80 -15.20 11.49
N SER A 60 2.37 -14.02 11.70
CA SER A 60 2.57 -13.39 13.02
C SER A 60 1.44 -12.44 13.43
N GLU A 61 0.52 -12.11 12.52
CA GLU A 61 -0.64 -11.29 12.85
C GLU A 61 -1.57 -12.00 13.85
N THR A 62 -2.12 -11.24 14.79
CA THR A 62 -3.18 -11.72 15.70
C THR A 62 -4.51 -11.11 15.28
N GLY A 63 -5.61 -11.81 15.54
CA GLY A 63 -6.91 -11.39 15.02
C GLY A 63 -7.17 -11.89 13.59
N TYR A 64 -8.19 -11.33 12.94
CA TYR A 64 -8.55 -11.66 11.56
C TYR A 64 -7.65 -10.91 10.58
N GLN A 65 -7.01 -11.63 9.66
CA GLN A 65 -6.18 -11.00 8.65
C GLN A 65 -7.02 -10.26 7.62
N THR A 66 -6.59 -9.03 7.32
CA THR A 66 -7.17 -8.20 6.27
C THR A 66 -6.08 -7.81 5.27
N PRO A 67 -6.46 -7.27 4.11
CA PRO A 67 -5.53 -6.50 3.30
C PRO A 67 -4.80 -5.44 4.13
N LYS A 68 -3.51 -5.24 3.85
CA LYS A 68 -2.78 -4.07 4.35
C LYS A 68 -3.21 -2.81 3.61
N VAL A 69 -2.98 -1.65 4.22
CA VAL A 69 -3.39 -0.35 3.65
C VAL A 69 -2.15 0.47 3.32
N ASP A 70 -2.08 0.94 2.08
CA ASP A 70 -1.09 1.91 1.58
C ASP A 70 -1.82 3.24 1.28
N ILE A 71 -1.24 4.36 1.69
CA ILE A 71 -1.78 5.70 1.46
C ILE A 71 -0.92 6.39 0.40
N ARG A 72 -1.57 7.09 -0.54
CA ARG A 72 -0.91 7.94 -1.54
C ARG A 72 -1.53 9.34 -1.52
N ALA A 73 -0.72 10.34 -1.21
CA ALA A 73 -1.13 11.74 -1.23
C ALA A 73 -1.09 12.29 -2.67
N VAL A 74 -2.15 12.98 -3.07
CA VAL A 74 -2.32 13.54 -4.42
C VAL A 74 -2.38 15.06 -4.30
N ILE A 75 -1.27 15.72 -4.65
CA ILE A 75 -1.10 17.16 -4.43
C ILE A 75 -0.80 17.83 -5.76
N PHE A 76 -1.64 18.79 -6.14
CA PHE A 76 -1.44 19.59 -7.34
C PHE A 76 -0.98 21.00 -7.00
N GLN A 77 -0.04 21.52 -7.79
CA GLN A 77 0.34 22.94 -7.81
C GLN A 77 0.51 23.37 -9.27
N ASN A 78 -0.18 24.43 -9.69
CA ASN A 78 -0.14 24.95 -11.06
C ASN A 78 -0.34 23.85 -12.13
N GLU A 79 -1.37 23.01 -11.94
CA GLU A 79 -1.71 21.87 -12.81
C GLU A 79 -0.66 20.76 -12.91
N LYS A 80 0.38 20.80 -12.07
CA LYS A 80 1.40 19.77 -11.96
C LYS A 80 1.23 18.96 -10.68
N LEU A 81 1.48 17.66 -10.75
CA LEU A 81 1.31 16.70 -9.66
C LEU A 81 2.65 16.48 -8.93
N LEU A 82 2.63 16.49 -7.60
CA LEU A 82 3.80 16.25 -6.76
C LEU A 82 4.23 14.79 -6.80
N PHE A 83 5.52 14.56 -7.02
CA PHE A 83 6.18 13.26 -6.87
C PHE A 83 7.44 13.37 -6.01
N VAL A 84 7.80 12.25 -5.40
CA VAL A 84 9.07 12.02 -4.73
C VAL A 84 9.84 10.94 -5.47
N LYS A 85 11.16 11.08 -5.54
CA LYS A 85 12.05 10.06 -6.10
C LYS A 85 12.68 9.26 -4.96
N GLU A 86 12.39 7.98 -4.88
CA GLU A 86 12.93 7.14 -3.81
C GLU A 86 14.33 6.63 -4.12
N LYS A 87 15.19 6.57 -3.09
CA LYS A 87 16.53 5.95 -3.20
C LYS A 87 16.49 4.46 -3.50
N SER A 88 15.41 3.78 -3.13
CA SER A 88 15.30 2.32 -3.19
C SER A 88 15.31 1.79 -4.63
N ASP A 89 14.64 2.49 -5.54
CA ASP A 89 14.52 2.11 -6.95
C ASP A 89 14.94 3.22 -7.93
N GLY A 90 15.24 4.43 -7.44
CA GLY A 90 15.59 5.58 -8.26
C GLY A 90 14.42 6.07 -9.13
N LYS A 91 13.18 5.73 -8.77
CA LYS A 91 11.96 6.04 -9.53
C LYS A 91 11.03 6.93 -8.73
N TRP A 92 10.03 7.46 -9.43
CA TRP A 92 9.12 8.46 -8.89
C TRP A 92 7.80 7.85 -8.43
N ALA A 93 7.31 8.31 -7.28
CA ALA A 93 6.03 7.93 -6.73
C ALA A 93 5.32 9.13 -6.09
N LEU A 94 4.00 9.02 -5.95
CA LEU A 94 3.25 9.90 -5.06
C LEU A 94 3.74 9.72 -3.62
N PRO A 95 3.82 10.82 -2.83
CA PRO A 95 4.19 10.71 -1.43
C PRO A 95 3.27 9.77 -0.67
N GLY A 96 3.84 8.94 0.21
CA GLY A 96 3.06 8.01 1.01
C GLY A 96 3.66 6.62 1.14
N GLY A 97 3.04 5.84 2.03
CA GLY A 97 3.48 4.50 2.36
C GLY A 97 2.44 3.74 3.17
N TRP A 98 2.91 2.86 4.04
CA TRP A 98 2.06 2.05 4.89
C TRP A 98 1.23 2.91 5.86
N ALA A 99 -0.03 2.54 6.06
CA ALA A 99 -0.85 3.16 7.10
C ALA A 99 -0.43 2.66 8.49
N ASP A 100 0.05 3.58 9.33
CA ASP A 100 0.46 3.28 10.70
C ASP A 100 -0.74 3.05 11.64
N ILE A 101 -0.59 2.08 12.56
CA ILE A 101 -1.58 1.86 13.63
C ILE A 101 -1.64 3.10 14.52
N GLY A 102 -2.85 3.58 14.79
CA GLY A 102 -3.09 4.77 15.62
C GLY A 102 -3.24 6.07 14.82
N TYR A 103 -3.09 6.01 13.50
CA TYR A 103 -3.29 7.15 12.61
C TYR A 103 -4.54 6.95 11.74
N THR A 104 -5.31 8.02 11.53
CA THR A 104 -6.34 8.07 10.49
C THR A 104 -5.68 8.14 9.11
N PRO A 105 -6.38 7.77 8.02
CA PRO A 105 -5.82 7.84 6.66
C PRO A 105 -5.28 9.22 6.28
N THR A 106 -5.95 10.29 6.72
CA THR A 106 -5.50 11.67 6.48
C THR A 106 -4.28 12.05 7.31
N GLU A 107 -4.17 11.57 8.55
CA GLU A 107 -2.96 11.82 9.36
C GLU A 107 -1.73 11.10 8.79
N VAL A 108 -1.90 9.89 8.23
CA VAL A 108 -0.82 9.23 7.46
C VAL A 108 -0.43 10.07 6.25
N ALA A 109 -1.40 10.56 5.47
CA ALA A 109 -1.10 11.44 4.34
C ALA A 109 -0.35 12.71 4.77
N VAL A 110 -0.71 13.32 5.90
CA VAL A 110 0.01 14.48 6.46
C VAL A 110 1.44 14.11 6.86
N LYS A 111 1.60 13.01 7.60
CA LYS A 111 2.90 12.53 8.09
C LYS A 111 3.86 12.28 6.92
N GLU A 112 3.45 11.45 5.97
CA GLU A 112 4.29 11.05 4.84
C GLU A 112 4.67 12.24 3.96
N VAL A 113 3.72 13.14 3.66
CA VAL A 113 4.02 14.36 2.88
C VAL A 113 5.02 15.24 3.62
N LEU A 114 4.87 15.43 4.93
CA LEU A 114 5.79 16.25 5.70
C LEU A 114 7.19 15.62 5.76
N GLU A 115 7.29 14.31 5.99
CA GLU A 115 8.55 13.58 6.11
C GLU A 115 9.32 13.53 4.79
N GLU A 116 8.64 13.25 3.68
CA GLU A 116 9.28 13.06 2.38
C GLU A 116 9.51 14.37 1.62
N THR A 117 8.69 15.40 1.87
CA THR A 117 8.69 16.63 1.05
C THR A 117 8.91 17.92 1.82
N GLY A 118 8.69 17.93 3.14
CA GLY A 118 8.72 19.13 3.98
C GLY A 118 7.46 20.01 3.90
N TYR A 119 6.50 19.69 3.04
CA TYR A 119 5.23 20.42 2.94
C TYR A 119 4.25 20.04 4.05
N LYS A 120 3.43 21.01 4.44
CA LYS A 120 2.26 20.82 5.31
C LYS A 120 1.01 20.86 4.45
N VAL A 121 0.12 19.89 4.63
CA VAL A 121 -1.08 19.73 3.81
C VAL A 121 -2.36 19.65 4.63
N ASP A 122 -3.47 20.07 4.03
CA ASP A 122 -4.83 20.00 4.59
C ASP A 122 -5.88 19.86 3.44
N HIS A 123 -7.17 20.06 3.74
CA HIS A 123 -8.30 20.04 2.80
C HIS A 123 -8.46 18.70 2.09
N PHE A 124 -8.46 17.61 2.86
CA PHE A 124 -8.43 16.25 2.35
C PHE A 124 -9.69 15.84 1.58
N ARG A 125 -9.50 15.10 0.50
CA ARG A 125 -10.56 14.48 -0.29
C ARG A 125 -10.18 13.05 -0.68
N LEU A 126 -11.03 12.08 -0.36
CA LEU A 126 -10.88 10.72 -0.90
C LEU A 126 -11.13 10.74 -2.40
N LEU A 127 -10.15 10.25 -3.18
CA LEU A 127 -10.22 10.19 -4.66
C LEU A 127 -10.47 8.76 -5.15
N ALA A 128 -9.72 7.79 -4.64
CA ALA A 128 -9.85 6.40 -5.07
C ALA A 128 -9.37 5.41 -4.01
N ILE A 129 -9.85 4.16 -4.12
CA ILE A 129 -9.29 3.00 -3.45
C ILE A 129 -9.05 1.93 -4.51
N PHE A 130 -7.79 1.57 -4.72
CA PHE A 130 -7.38 0.54 -5.68
C PHE A 130 -6.91 -0.72 -4.98
N ASP A 131 -7.24 -1.88 -5.56
CA ASP A 131 -6.64 -3.16 -5.23
C ASP A 131 -5.31 -3.29 -5.97
N LYS A 132 -4.21 -3.33 -5.22
CA LYS A 132 -2.86 -3.45 -5.81
C LYS A 132 -2.75 -4.66 -6.74
N GLU A 133 -3.37 -5.78 -6.42
CA GLU A 133 -3.24 -7.00 -7.22
C GLU A 133 -3.97 -6.92 -8.57
N LYS A 134 -4.95 -6.01 -8.71
CA LYS A 134 -5.64 -5.75 -10.00
C LYS A 134 -4.84 -4.83 -10.94
N HIS A 135 -4.05 -3.91 -10.38
CA HIS A 135 -3.34 -2.88 -11.15
C HIS A 135 -1.83 -3.12 -11.27
N GLN A 136 -1.24 -3.76 -10.27
CA GLN A 136 0.20 -3.93 -10.08
C GLN A 136 0.51 -5.37 -9.59
N PRO A 137 0.08 -6.40 -10.34
CA PRO A 137 0.20 -7.78 -9.90
C PRO A 137 1.66 -8.16 -9.74
N SER A 138 1.99 -8.72 -8.57
CA SER A 138 3.33 -9.22 -8.26
C SER A 138 3.19 -10.46 -7.39
N PRO A 139 4.06 -11.48 -7.52
CA PRO A 139 4.10 -12.58 -6.56
C PRO A 139 4.34 -12.04 -5.15
N SER A 140 3.27 -11.95 -4.34
CA SER A 140 3.27 -11.30 -3.02
C SER A 140 2.51 -12.14 -2.02
N ALA A 141 3.11 -12.33 -0.84
CA ALA A 141 2.46 -12.96 0.30
C ALA A 141 1.33 -12.09 0.89
N THR A 142 1.30 -10.80 0.57
CA THR A 142 0.38 -9.80 1.13
C THR A 142 -0.59 -9.28 0.07
N HIS A 143 -1.83 -9.00 0.47
CA HIS A 143 -2.82 -8.27 -0.34
C HIS A 143 -2.93 -6.82 0.17
N ILE A 144 -3.04 -5.84 -0.73
CA ILE A 144 -2.88 -4.41 -0.39
C ILE A 144 -3.98 -3.58 -1.04
N TYR A 145 -4.67 -2.78 -0.24
CA TYR A 145 -5.54 -1.69 -0.71
C TYR A 145 -4.77 -0.37 -0.68
N LYS A 146 -4.85 0.39 -1.77
CA LYS A 146 -4.16 1.67 -1.95
C LYS A 146 -5.18 2.79 -1.94
N VAL A 147 -5.15 3.64 -0.92
CA VAL A 147 -6.08 4.77 -0.76
C VAL A 147 -5.41 6.04 -1.26
N PHE A 148 -6.00 6.68 -2.27
CA PHE A 148 -5.52 7.92 -2.86
C PHE A 148 -6.28 9.11 -2.25
N ILE A 149 -5.55 9.99 -1.58
CA ILE A 149 -6.09 11.12 -0.82
C ILE A 149 -5.57 12.42 -1.44
N GLY A 150 -6.48 13.20 -2.03
CA GLY A 150 -6.17 14.55 -2.49
C GLY A 150 -6.04 15.52 -1.32
N CYS A 151 -5.05 16.41 -1.37
CA CYS A 151 -4.84 17.45 -0.36
C CYS A 151 -4.15 18.69 -0.96
N GLU A 152 -4.16 19.79 -0.21
CA GLU A 152 -3.63 21.10 -0.63
C GLU A 152 -2.50 21.54 0.30
N ILE A 153 -1.44 22.11 -0.27
CA ILE A 153 -0.32 22.68 0.50
C ILE A 153 -0.78 23.94 1.22
N VAL A 154 -0.67 23.95 2.54
CA VAL A 154 -1.02 25.08 3.41
C VAL A 154 0.19 25.72 4.08
N GLY A 155 1.38 25.15 3.90
CA GLY A 155 2.64 25.69 4.39
C GLY A 155 3.79 24.69 4.28
N GLY A 156 4.87 24.96 5.00
CA GLY A 156 6.12 24.19 4.87
C GLY A 156 6.94 24.63 3.66
N GLU A 157 8.06 23.95 3.45
CA GLU A 157 9.00 24.24 2.36
C GLU A 157 9.62 22.94 1.85
N LYS A 158 9.97 22.91 0.56
CA LYS A 158 10.60 21.74 -0.07
C LYS A 158 11.85 21.35 0.71
N LYS A 159 11.85 20.15 1.27
CA LYS A 159 12.97 19.59 2.02
C LYS A 159 13.14 18.11 1.71
N LEU A 160 14.34 17.74 1.26
CA LEU A 160 14.70 16.34 1.04
C LEU A 160 14.85 15.61 2.37
N SER A 161 14.50 14.32 2.35
CA SER A 161 14.69 13.39 3.46
C SER A 161 15.91 12.50 3.22
N ILE A 162 16.20 11.59 4.17
CA ILE A 162 17.25 10.57 3.98
C ILE A 162 16.82 9.55 2.93
N GLU A 163 15.53 9.34 2.70
CA GLU A 163 14.97 8.31 1.82
C GLU A 163 14.59 8.86 0.44
N THR A 164 14.41 10.18 0.33
CA THR A 164 14.00 10.90 -0.87
C THR A 164 15.20 11.54 -1.57
N GLU A 165 15.48 11.15 -2.81
CA GLU A 165 16.55 11.75 -3.63
C GLU A 165 16.15 13.10 -4.22
N ASP A 166 14.89 13.22 -4.64
CA ASP A 166 14.37 14.43 -5.29
C ASP A 166 12.86 14.56 -5.07
N ILE A 167 12.36 15.78 -5.21
CA ILE A 167 10.94 16.14 -5.06
C ILE A 167 10.60 17.11 -6.19
N ASP A 168 9.63 16.81 -7.03
CA ASP A 168 9.27 17.74 -8.11
C ASP A 168 7.80 17.59 -8.52
N PHE A 169 7.32 18.60 -9.25
CA PHE A 169 5.99 18.66 -9.79
C PHE A 169 6.02 18.42 -11.30
N PHE A 170 5.28 17.41 -11.76
CA PHE A 170 5.25 17.01 -13.17
C PHE A 170 3.89 17.26 -13.80
N SER A 171 3.88 17.71 -15.05
CA SER A 171 2.65 17.87 -15.83
C SER A 171 2.18 16.52 -16.39
N GLU A 172 0.92 16.44 -16.83
CA GLU A 172 0.35 15.21 -17.42
C GLU A 172 1.12 14.72 -18.66
N ASN A 173 1.77 15.64 -19.38
CA ASN A 173 2.55 15.34 -20.58
C ASN A 173 4.04 15.04 -20.29
N GLU A 174 4.46 15.17 -19.03
CA GLU A 174 5.87 15.04 -18.60
C GLU A 174 5.97 14.11 -17.38
N ILE A 175 5.14 13.06 -17.32
CA ILE A 175 5.17 12.07 -16.23
C ILE A 175 6.55 11.40 -16.18
N PRO A 176 7.21 11.34 -15.01
CA PRO A 176 8.56 10.77 -14.87
C PRO A 176 8.57 9.23 -14.91
N ASP A 177 9.76 8.60 -14.81
CA ASP A 177 9.86 7.13 -14.69
C ASP A 177 9.25 6.68 -13.34
N LEU A 178 8.09 6.04 -13.43
CA LEU A 178 7.26 5.69 -12.28
C LEU A 178 7.72 4.42 -11.58
N SER A 179 7.68 4.45 -10.25
CA SER A 179 7.73 3.25 -9.43
C SER A 179 6.40 2.50 -9.53
N ILE A 180 6.33 1.53 -10.44
CA ILE A 180 5.08 0.82 -10.78
C ILE A 180 4.46 0.11 -9.57
N ALA A 181 5.26 -0.38 -8.62
CA ALA A 181 4.73 -1.01 -7.41
C ALA A 181 3.97 -0.04 -6.48
N ARG A 182 4.22 1.27 -6.62
CA ARG A 182 3.60 2.32 -5.80
C ARG A 182 2.47 3.04 -6.53
N ASN A 183 2.58 3.17 -7.85
CA ASN A 183 1.61 3.89 -8.68
C ASN A 183 1.81 3.52 -10.15
N THR A 184 0.72 3.14 -10.84
CA THR A 184 0.75 2.91 -12.30
C THR A 184 0.51 4.21 -13.06
N GLU A 185 0.94 4.23 -14.32
CA GLU A 185 0.63 5.35 -15.22
C GLU A 185 -0.89 5.60 -15.34
N TRP A 186 -1.69 4.53 -15.37
CA TRP A 186 -3.15 4.66 -15.40
C TRP A 186 -3.70 5.32 -14.14
N GLN A 187 -3.27 4.90 -12.95
CA GLN A 187 -3.69 5.52 -11.69
C GLN A 187 -3.30 7.00 -11.64
N ILE A 188 -2.10 7.36 -12.13
CA ILE A 188 -1.67 8.75 -12.22
C ILE A 188 -2.55 9.55 -13.18
N LYS A 189 -2.89 9.01 -14.36
CA LYS A 189 -3.81 9.66 -15.30
C LYS A 189 -5.19 9.88 -14.70
N GLU A 190 -5.70 8.94 -13.89
CA GLU A 190 -6.96 9.15 -13.17
C GLU A 190 -6.85 10.32 -12.17
N MET A 191 -5.69 10.54 -11.54
CA MET A 191 -5.50 11.70 -10.65
C MET A 191 -5.52 13.03 -11.40
N PHE A 192 -4.94 13.09 -12.60
CA PHE A 192 -5.10 14.25 -13.49
C PHE A 192 -6.56 14.43 -13.94
N ALA A 193 -7.32 13.35 -14.16
CA ALA A 193 -8.74 13.44 -14.47
C ALA A 193 -9.56 14.01 -13.29
N PHE A 194 -9.28 13.62 -12.05
CA PHE A 194 -9.89 14.21 -10.85
C PHE A 194 -9.54 15.69 -10.66
N MET A 195 -8.36 16.12 -11.11
CA MET A 195 -7.97 17.54 -11.08
C MET A 195 -8.83 18.36 -12.06
N LYS A 196 -9.01 17.85 -13.29
CA LYS A 196 -9.81 18.49 -14.35
C LYS A 196 -11.31 18.52 -14.04
N ASP A 197 -11.83 17.46 -13.42
CA ASP A 197 -13.23 17.35 -13.00
C ASP A 197 -13.32 16.94 -11.52
N ARG A 198 -13.57 17.94 -10.67
CA ARG A 198 -13.73 17.74 -9.21
C ARG A 198 -14.97 16.90 -8.84
N ASN A 199 -15.91 16.70 -9.77
CA ASN A 199 -17.13 15.90 -9.56
C ASN A 199 -17.04 14.51 -10.19
N LYS A 200 -15.92 14.15 -10.81
CA LYS A 200 -15.66 12.81 -11.33
C LYS A 200 -15.95 11.78 -10.23
N GLU A 201 -16.62 10.70 -10.62
CA GLU A 201 -16.92 9.60 -9.72
C GLU A 201 -15.63 9.00 -9.13
N LYS A 202 -15.63 8.82 -7.81
CA LYS A 202 -14.51 8.21 -7.09
C LYS A 202 -14.36 6.76 -7.52
N ILE A 203 -13.13 6.29 -7.68
CA ILE A 203 -12.89 4.93 -8.15
C ILE A 203 -12.76 3.99 -6.94
N LEU A 204 -13.46 2.87 -7.01
CA LEU A 204 -13.38 1.77 -6.06
C LEU A 204 -13.39 0.46 -6.87
N ASP A 205 -12.34 -0.35 -6.69
CA ASP A 205 -12.20 -1.65 -7.38
C ASP A 205 -13.11 -2.77 -6.84
#